data_AF-A0A0F9SWZ4-F1
#
_entry.id   AF-A0A0F9SWZ4-F1
#
_cell.length_a   1.000
_cell.length_b   1.000
_cell.length_c   1.000
_cell.angle_alpha   90.00
_cell.angle_beta   90.00
_cell.angle_gamma   90.00
#
_symmetry.space_group_name_H-M   'P 1'
#
loop_
_entity.id
_entity.type
_entity.pdbx_description
1 polymer ?
#
loop_
_entity_poly.entity_id
_entity_poly.type
_entity_poly.pdbx_seq_one_letter_code
_entity_poly.pdbx_strand_id
1 'polypeptide(L)'
;MIEGLHFDFDAAELVVHLRTKAGHHYERAEWYSLQVQNLEAGGLKDDLQVTGGSPLANFKERGAKHVERHEFFTLLAEHIVTGEVYRLSERDLTMIELISRHF
;
A
#
# COMPACT_ATOMS: atom_id res chain seq x y z
N MET A 1 3.73 -23.51 -23.05
CA MET A 1 2.91 -22.66 -22.16
C MET A 1 3.46 -21.25 -22.31
N ILE A 2 2.64 -20.24 -22.61
CA ILE A 2 3.12 -18.87 -22.80
C ILE A 2 3.28 -18.25 -21.41
N GLU A 3 4.45 -17.71 -21.07
CA GLU A 3 4.78 -17.18 -19.74
C GLU A 3 4.14 -15.82 -19.44
N GLY A 4 3.32 -15.28 -20.34
CA GLY A 4 2.71 -13.96 -20.22
C GLY A 4 3.68 -12.82 -20.55
N LEU A 5 3.20 -11.58 -20.35
CA LEU A 5 3.99 -10.38 -20.60
C LEU A 5 4.97 -10.12 -19.45
N HIS A 6 6.16 -9.69 -19.83
CA HIS A 6 7.21 -9.28 -18.92
C HIS A 6 7.76 -7.92 -19.35
N PHE A 7 8.17 -7.13 -18.37
CA PHE A 7 8.65 -5.77 -18.57
C PHE A 7 9.96 -5.59 -17.83
N ASP A 8 10.95 -5.02 -18.50
CA ASP A 8 12.26 -4.77 -17.94
C ASP A 8 12.30 -3.34 -17.38
N PHE A 9 12.72 -3.21 -16.11
CA PHE A 9 12.82 -1.95 -15.39
C PHE A 9 14.22 -1.77 -14.82
N ASP A 10 14.77 -0.57 -14.96
CA ASP A 10 16.03 -0.22 -14.31
C ASP A 10 15.83 -0.20 -12.78
N ALA A 11 16.82 -0.70 -12.03
CA ALA A 11 16.80 -0.69 -10.57
C ALA A 11 16.51 0.72 -9.99
N ALA A 12 17.06 1.76 -10.61
CA ALA A 12 16.86 3.14 -10.17
C ALA A 12 15.41 3.59 -10.32
N GLU A 13 14.75 3.26 -11.43
CA GLU A 13 13.33 3.55 -11.66
C GLU A 13 12.46 2.83 -10.63
N LEU A 14 12.76 1.54 -10.40
CA LEU A 14 12.03 0.73 -9.46
C LEU A 14 12.14 1.26 -8.02
N VAL A 15 13.34 1.68 -7.58
CA VAL A 15 13.54 2.30 -6.26
C VAL A 15 12.74 3.60 -6.11
N VAL A 16 12.71 4.45 -7.14
CA VAL A 16 11.93 5.70 -7.11
C VAL A 16 10.44 5.42 -6.98
N HIS A 17 9.91 4.47 -7.74
CA HIS A 17 8.52 4.05 -7.66
C HIS A 17 8.16 3.52 -6.27
N LEU A 18 8.94 2.57 -5.75
CA LEU A 18 8.68 1.94 -4.44
C LEU A 18 8.71 2.97 -3.30
N ARG A 19 9.67 3.92 -3.32
CA ARG A 19 9.71 5.01 -2.32
C ARG A 19 8.50 5.94 -2.43
N THR A 20 8.07 6.25 -3.64
CA THR A 20 6.86 7.06 -3.88
C THR A 20 5.63 6.36 -3.31
N LYS A 21 5.49 5.05 -3.53
CA LYS A 21 4.39 4.25 -2.97
C LYS A 21 4.47 4.11 -1.45
N ALA A 22 5.66 3.94 -0.89
CA ALA A 22 5.87 3.96 0.55
C ALA A 22 5.38 5.29 1.16
N GLY A 23 5.76 6.43 0.56
CA GLY A 23 5.30 7.76 0.98
C GLY A 23 3.79 7.93 0.89
N HIS A 24 3.17 7.51 -0.22
CA HIS A 24 1.72 7.54 -0.37
C HIS A 24 1.01 6.76 0.74
N HIS A 25 1.44 5.53 1.02
CA HIS A 25 0.81 4.73 2.07
C HIS A 25 1.05 5.27 3.47
N TYR A 26 2.20 5.89 3.73
CA TYR A 26 2.45 6.61 4.97
C TYR A 26 1.44 7.74 5.19
N GLU A 27 1.28 8.64 4.20
CA GLU A 27 0.32 9.75 4.25
C GLU A 27 -1.13 9.24 4.44
N ARG A 28 -1.48 8.13 3.77
CA ARG A 28 -2.80 7.50 3.94
C ARG A 28 -2.97 6.93 5.34
N ALA A 29 -1.97 6.27 5.91
CA ALA A 29 -2.02 5.74 7.27
C ALA A 29 -2.21 6.87 8.31
N GLU A 30 -1.47 7.98 8.17
CA GLU A 30 -1.64 9.17 9.01
C GLU A 30 -3.06 9.74 8.90
N TRP A 31 -3.58 9.86 7.66
CA TRP A 31 -4.94 10.33 7.44
C TRP A 31 -5.97 9.43 8.14
N TYR A 32 -5.87 8.11 8.01
CA TYR A 32 -6.77 7.17 8.69
C TYR A 32 -6.65 7.28 10.22
N SER A 33 -5.43 7.42 10.74
CA SER A 33 -5.19 7.62 12.18
C SER A 33 -5.87 8.90 12.70
N LEU A 34 -5.78 10.00 11.95
CA LEU A 34 -6.48 11.24 12.28
C LEU A 34 -8.01 11.07 12.24
N GLN A 35 -8.54 10.32 11.25
CA GLN A 35 -9.97 10.05 11.20
C GLN A 35 -10.45 9.22 12.40
N VAL A 36 -9.67 8.22 12.82
CA VAL A 36 -9.96 7.44 14.04
C VAL A 36 -10.04 8.35 15.26
N GLN A 37 -9.04 9.23 15.45
CA GLN A 37 -9.02 10.18 16.57
C GLN A 37 -10.24 11.12 16.55
N ASN A 38 -10.60 11.64 15.38
CA ASN A 38 -11.77 12.52 15.23
C ASN A 38 -13.09 11.80 15.54
N LEU A 39 -13.24 10.54 15.13
CA LEU A 39 -14.42 9.74 15.42
C LEU A 39 -14.53 9.42 16.91
N GLU A 40 -13.42 9.04 17.55
CA GLU A 40 -13.37 8.79 18.99
C GLU A 40 -13.69 10.05 19.79
N ALA A 41 -13.11 11.20 19.41
CA ALA A 41 -13.43 12.51 20.01
C ALA A 41 -14.89 12.93 19.81
N GLY A 42 -15.50 12.54 18.69
CA GLY A 42 -16.92 12.72 18.40
C GLY A 42 -17.85 11.79 19.18
N GLY A 43 -17.31 10.92 20.04
CA GLY A 43 -18.07 10.01 20.90
C GLY A 43 -18.45 8.70 20.21
N LEU A 44 -17.91 8.41 19.02
CA LEU A 44 -18.07 7.10 18.40
C LEU A 44 -17.27 6.07 19.22
N LYS A 45 -17.96 5.03 19.65
CA LYS A 45 -17.36 3.90 20.38
C LYS A 45 -17.16 2.71 19.43
N ASP A 46 -16.16 1.89 19.72
CA ASP A 46 -15.81 0.71 18.90
C ASP A 46 -16.96 -0.30 18.79
N ASP A 47 -17.89 -0.30 19.74
CA ASP A 47 -19.04 -1.22 19.83
C ASP A 47 -20.25 -0.78 18.99
N LEU A 48 -20.23 0.40 18.36
CA LEU A 48 -21.33 0.88 17.54
C LEU A 48 -21.35 0.13 16.18
N GLN A 49 -22.15 -0.92 16.11
CA GLN A 49 -22.37 -1.69 14.88
C GLN A 49 -23.43 -1.00 14.02
N VAL A 50 -23.07 -0.65 12.78
CA VAL A 50 -24.02 -0.24 11.73
C VAL A 50 -24.12 -1.32 10.67
N THR A 51 -25.09 -1.22 9.76
CA THR A 51 -25.19 -2.08 8.58
C THR A 51 -23.91 -1.94 7.74
N GLY A 52 -22.97 -2.89 7.88
CA GLY A 52 -21.62 -2.80 7.29
C GLY A 52 -20.45 -2.89 8.29
N GLY A 53 -20.73 -3.12 9.58
CA GLY A 53 -19.71 -3.28 10.63
C GLY A 53 -19.42 -1.99 11.40
N SER A 54 -18.49 -2.05 12.36
CA SER A 54 -18.07 -0.87 13.12
C SER A 54 -17.27 0.09 12.23
N PRO A 55 -17.71 1.35 12.03
CA PRO A 55 -16.96 2.31 11.23
C PRO A 55 -15.56 2.53 11.79
N LEU A 56 -15.43 2.58 13.12
CA LEU A 56 -14.16 2.78 13.79
C LEU A 56 -13.19 1.62 13.50
N ALA A 57 -13.67 0.38 13.61
CA ALA A 57 -12.90 -0.81 13.26
C ALA A 57 -12.47 -0.81 11.78
N ASN A 58 -13.38 -0.42 10.87
CA ASN A 58 -13.08 -0.34 9.44
C ASN A 58 -11.99 0.71 9.14
N PHE A 59 -12.00 1.87 9.81
CA PHE A 59 -10.95 2.88 9.66
C PHE A 59 -9.61 2.41 10.24
N LYS A 60 -9.63 1.76 11.41
CA LYS A 60 -8.44 1.16 12.03
C LYS A 60 -7.81 0.08 11.13
N GLU A 61 -8.62 -0.83 10.58
CA GLU A 61 -8.16 -1.89 9.68
C GLU A 61 -7.55 -1.31 8.39
N ARG A 62 -8.21 -0.31 7.78
CA ARG A 62 -7.67 0.36 6.58
C ARG A 62 -6.39 1.12 6.85
N GLY A 63 -6.29 1.77 8.00
CA GLY A 63 -5.04 2.40 8.47
C GLY A 63 -3.92 1.38 8.63
N ALA A 64 -4.18 0.26 9.30
CA ALA A 64 -3.22 -0.82 9.49
C ALA A 64 -2.72 -1.39 8.15
N LYS A 65 -3.62 -1.62 7.18
CA LYS A 65 -3.25 -2.06 5.83
C LYS A 65 -2.31 -1.08 5.13
N HIS A 66 -2.49 0.23 5.33
CA HIS A 66 -1.57 1.22 4.77
C HIS A 66 -0.22 1.24 5.50
N VAL A 67 -0.17 1.02 6.82
CA VAL A 67 1.09 0.84 7.55
C VAL A 67 1.86 -0.37 7.02
N GLU A 68 1.21 -1.53 6.93
CA GLU A 68 1.82 -2.75 6.39
C GLU A 68 2.36 -2.54 4.96
N ARG A 69 1.61 -1.82 4.12
CA ARG A 69 2.05 -1.49 2.76
C ARG A 69 3.24 -0.56 2.77
N HIS A 70 3.22 0.50 3.58
CA HIS A 70 4.36 1.42 3.73
C HIS A 70 5.65 0.66 4.10
N GLU A 71 5.57 -0.22 5.10
CA GLU A 71 6.71 -1.04 5.53
C GLU A 71 7.20 -1.98 4.42
N PHE A 72 6.27 -2.66 3.74
CA PHE A 72 6.59 -3.55 2.63
C PHE A 72 7.32 -2.82 1.49
N PHE A 73 6.81 -1.66 1.06
CA PHE A 73 7.43 -0.87 -0.01
C PHE A 73 8.78 -0.29 0.39
N THR A 74 8.92 0.13 1.66
CA THR A 74 10.19 0.61 2.22
C THR A 74 11.23 -0.49 2.18
N LEU A 75 10.87 -1.69 2.67
CA LEU A 75 11.74 -2.86 2.64
C LEU A 75 12.22 -3.18 1.22
N LEU A 76 11.31 -3.24 0.24
CA LEU A 76 11.69 -3.50 -1.15
C LEU A 76 12.64 -2.42 -1.69
N ALA A 77 12.36 -1.15 -1.44
CA ALA A 77 13.18 -0.04 -1.94
C ALA A 77 14.61 -0.06 -1.35
N GLU A 78 14.78 -0.55 -0.13
CA GLU A 78 16.08 -0.67 0.54
C GLU A 78 16.90 -1.89 0.08
N HIS A 79 16.24 -2.90 -0.49
CA HIS A 79 16.86 -4.19 -0.83
C HIS A 79 17.01 -4.45 -2.33
N ILE A 80 16.63 -3.49 -3.18
CA ILE A 80 16.95 -3.56 -4.61
C ILE A 80 18.45 -3.39 -4.85
N VAL A 81 19.01 -4.29 -5.63
CA VAL A 81 20.40 -4.23 -6.09
C VAL A 81 20.51 -3.16 -7.16
N THR A 82 21.33 -2.14 -6.91
CA THR A 82 21.55 -1.03 -7.84
C THR A 82 22.34 -1.47 -9.06
N GLY A 83 22.06 -0.87 -10.22
CA GLY A 83 22.79 -1.12 -11.47
C GLY A 83 22.29 -2.34 -12.26
N GLU A 84 21.30 -3.06 -11.73
CA GLU A 84 20.66 -4.20 -12.38
C GLU A 84 19.38 -3.78 -13.14
N VAL A 85 18.95 -4.65 -14.05
CA VAL A 85 17.65 -4.58 -14.72
C VAL A 85 16.77 -5.70 -14.20
N TYR A 86 15.57 -5.37 -13.74
CA TYR A 86 14.60 -6.31 -13.20
C TYR A 86 13.53 -6.61 -14.24
N ARG A 87 13.38 -7.89 -14.58
CA ARG A 87 12.29 -8.38 -15.43
C ARG A 87 11.09 -8.76 -14.57
N LEU A 88 10.03 -7.97 -14.66
CA LEU A 88 8.83 -8.10 -13.83
C LEU A 88 7.68 -8.71 -14.62
N SER A 89 6.99 -9.68 -14.02
CA SER A 89 5.73 -10.23 -14.52
C SER A 89 4.56 -9.31 -14.19
N GLU A 90 3.41 -9.50 -14.83
CA GLU A 90 2.17 -8.77 -14.50
C GLU A 90 1.79 -8.89 -13.01
N ARG A 91 2.07 -10.04 -12.39
CA ARG A 91 1.84 -10.25 -10.95
C ARG A 91 2.74 -9.34 -10.12
N ASP A 92 4.01 -9.21 -10.50
CA ASP A 92 4.96 -8.34 -9.80
C ASP A 92 4.53 -6.89 -9.94
N LEU A 93 4.16 -6.47 -11.15
CA LEU A 93 3.66 -5.11 -11.43
C LEU A 93 2.40 -4.78 -10.63
N THR A 94 1.48 -5.74 -10.47
CA THR A 94 0.29 -5.58 -9.63
C THR A 94 0.69 -5.49 -8.15
N MET A 95 1.61 -6.33 -7.69
CA MET A 95 2.06 -6.40 -6.29
C MET A 95 2.72 -5.10 -5.84
N ILE A 96 3.55 -4.50 -6.70
CA ILE A 96 4.19 -3.20 -6.43
C ILE A 96 3.30 -2.01 -6.79
N GLU A 97 2.03 -2.25 -7.15
CA GLU A 97 1.07 -1.21 -7.51
C GLU A 97 1.53 -0.28 -8.64
N LEU A 98 2.29 -0.82 -9.59
CA LEU A 98 2.63 -0.13 -10.84
C LEU A 98 1.42 -0.12 -11.80
N ILE A 99 0.63 -1.19 -11.75
CA ILE A 99 -0.63 -1.32 -12.48
C ILE A 99 -1.77 -1.68 -11.52
N SER A 100 -2.97 -1.16 -11.78
CA SER A 100 -4.16 -1.45 -10.98
C SER A 100 -5.02 -2.52 -11.67
N ARG A 101 -5.47 -3.52 -10.91
CA ARG A 101 -6.56 -4.40 -11.34
C ARG A 101 -7.90 -3.70 -11.08
N HIS A 102 -8.25 -2.75 -11.92
CA HIS A 102 -9.63 -2.28 -12.03
C HIS A 102 -10.21 -2.84 -13.32
N PHE A 103 -10.97 -3.92 -13.19
CA PHE A 103 -11.96 -4.40 -14.15
C PHE A 103 -13.31 -4.44 -13.45
#